data_AF-A0A2J0LJR7-F1
#
_entry.id   AF-A0A2J0LJR7-F1
#
_cell.length_a   1.000
_cell.length_b   1.000
_cell.length_c   1.000
_cell.angle_alpha   90.00
_cell.angle_beta   90.00
_cell.angle_gamma   90.00
#
_symmetry.space_group_name_H-M   'P 1'
#
loop_
_entity.id
_entity.type
_entity.pdbx_description
1 polymer ?
#
loop_
_entity_poly.entity_id
_entity_poly.type
_entity_poly.pdbx_seq_one_letter_code
_entity_poly.pdbx_strand_id
1 'polypeptide(L)'
;MYKGATPRIRKVLYALIIVFALLGIRLVFVQLGAAKPLSAIASNQYRLAVPLLPKRGVIYDRNLKELAITINLNSVFAEPFRIKDKGSVSQKLANILGISRDEIYRKLSQEKGFVWLARKVSPDTARRVLALNIKGIDFVKEPQRAYPNGVIASHIMGFTDMDNNGIEGLELRFDKYLKGVTGCRYAIRDAKQREVPSYEYKEIQPMDGDNMVLTIDSVIQSIAERELENGFKKYNAKGACVIV
;
A
#
# COMPACT_ATOMS: atom_id res chain seq x y z
N MET A 1 -54.57 -38.55 36.71
CA MET A 1 -55.61 -37.50 36.66
C MET A 1 -55.04 -36.23 37.27
N TYR A 2 -54.43 -35.36 36.47
CA TYR A 2 -53.72 -34.16 36.95
C TYR A 2 -54.75 -33.14 37.47
N LYS A 3 -54.79 -32.92 38.79
CA LYS A 3 -55.61 -31.88 39.42
C LYS A 3 -55.20 -30.52 38.83
N GLY A 4 -56.19 -29.82 38.26
CA GLY A 4 -56.00 -28.60 37.48
C GLY A 4 -55.16 -27.57 38.21
N ALA A 5 -54.17 -27.03 37.50
CA ALA A 5 -53.35 -25.93 37.97
C ALA A 5 -54.24 -24.83 38.59
N THR A 6 -53.94 -24.45 39.84
CA THR A 6 -54.68 -23.41 40.55
C THR A 6 -54.73 -22.14 39.69
N PRO A 7 -55.80 -21.34 39.77
CA PRO A 7 -55.97 -20.15 38.92
C PRO A 7 -54.82 -19.15 39.01
N ARG A 8 -54.04 -19.20 40.09
CA ARG A 8 -52.80 -18.43 40.30
C ARG A 8 -51.64 -18.93 39.42
N ILE A 9 -51.43 -20.25 39.34
CA ILE A 9 -50.38 -20.86 38.50
C ILE A 9 -50.66 -20.59 37.01
N ARG A 10 -51.92 -20.67 36.59
CA ARG A 10 -52.30 -20.35 35.20
C ARG A 10 -52.00 -18.88 34.84
N LYS A 11 -52.26 -17.94 35.74
CA LYS A 11 -51.95 -16.51 35.52
C LYS A 11 -50.45 -16.27 35.37
N VAL A 12 -49.63 -16.89 36.21
CA VAL A 12 -48.17 -16.80 36.11
C VAL A 12 -47.66 -17.40 34.81
N LEU A 13 -48.22 -18.55 34.39
CA LEU A 13 -47.86 -19.19 33.12
C LEU A 13 -48.22 -18.30 31.92
N TYR A 14 -49.40 -17.68 31.90
CA TYR A 14 -49.79 -16.74 30.85
C TYR A 14 -48.90 -15.50 30.82
N ALA A 15 -48.55 -14.92 31.99
CA ALA A 15 -47.62 -13.81 32.07
C ALA A 15 -46.23 -14.19 31.51
N LEU A 16 -45.73 -15.39 31.84
CA LEU A 16 -44.46 -15.90 31.33
C LEU A 16 -44.51 -16.06 29.80
N ILE A 17 -45.58 -16.64 29.26
CA ILE A 17 -45.78 -16.82 27.81
C ILE A 17 -45.79 -15.47 27.10
N ILE A 18 -46.47 -14.46 27.66
CA ILE A 18 -46.51 -13.11 27.09
C ILE A 18 -45.11 -12.48 27.08
N VAL A 19 -44.33 -12.63 28.16
CA VAL A 19 -42.95 -12.14 28.21
C VAL A 19 -42.07 -12.83 27.16
N PHE A 20 -42.15 -14.15 27.03
CA PHE A 20 -41.40 -14.88 25.98
C PHE A 20 -41.86 -14.50 24.57
N ALA A 21 -43.16 -14.28 24.35
CA ALA A 21 -43.67 -13.81 23.07
C ALA A 21 -43.14 -12.41 22.73
N LEU A 22 -43.11 -11.49 23.68
CA LEU A 22 -42.53 -10.15 23.51
C LEU A 22 -41.03 -10.21 23.21
N LEU A 23 -40.27 -11.07 23.89
CA LEU A 23 -38.85 -11.30 23.60
C LEU A 23 -38.65 -11.92 22.21
N GLY A 24 -39.50 -12.87 21.80
CA GLY A 24 -39.48 -13.47 20.47
C GLY A 24 -39.76 -12.45 19.36
N ILE A 25 -40.78 -11.60 19.55
CA ILE A 25 -41.09 -10.50 18.62
C ILE A 25 -39.91 -9.52 18.54
N ARG A 26 -39.29 -9.18 19.68
CA ARG A 26 -38.09 -8.31 19.71
C ARG A 26 -36.90 -8.94 18.98
N LEU A 27 -36.69 -10.25 19.15
CA LEU A 27 -35.63 -10.99 18.46
C LEU A 27 -35.84 -10.98 16.94
N VAL A 28 -37.07 -11.28 16.48
CA VAL A 28 -37.43 -11.25 15.06
C VAL A 28 -37.29 -9.83 14.49
N PHE A 29 -37.68 -8.79 15.25
CA PHE A 29 -37.51 -7.41 14.84
C PHE A 29 -36.03 -7.04 14.66
N VAL A 30 -35.14 -7.49 15.56
CA VAL A 30 -33.69 -7.28 15.43
C VAL A 30 -33.11 -8.09 14.28
N GLN A 31 -33.52 -9.35 14.11
CA GLN A 31 -33.03 -10.21 13.03
C GLN A 31 -33.54 -9.79 11.63
N LEU A 32 -34.76 -9.30 11.48
CA LEU A 32 -35.29 -8.88 10.17
C LEU A 32 -35.02 -7.40 9.87
N GLY A 33 -35.13 -6.52 10.87
CA GLY A 33 -34.94 -5.08 10.71
C GLY A 33 -33.48 -4.61 10.78
N ALA A 34 -32.64 -5.31 11.55
CA ALA A 34 -31.28 -4.88 11.82
C ALA A 34 -30.17 -5.82 11.28
N ALA A 35 -30.51 -7.01 10.75
CA ALA A 35 -29.48 -7.93 10.23
C ALA A 35 -28.67 -7.37 9.07
N LYS A 36 -29.30 -6.63 8.13
CA LYS A 36 -28.56 -6.00 7.02
C LYS A 36 -27.59 -4.91 7.49
N PRO A 37 -28.00 -3.91 8.29
CA PRO A 37 -27.07 -2.89 8.79
C PRO A 37 -26.04 -3.47 9.77
N LEU A 38 -26.40 -4.38 10.69
CA LEU A 38 -25.42 -4.99 11.60
C LEU A 38 -24.43 -5.90 10.87
N SER A 39 -24.88 -6.68 9.89
CA SER A 39 -23.98 -7.50 9.06
C SER A 39 -23.06 -6.64 8.22
N ALA A 40 -23.52 -5.48 7.72
CA ALA A 40 -22.68 -4.53 6.98
C ALA A 40 -21.63 -3.87 7.90
N ILE A 41 -22.04 -3.43 9.09
CA ILE A 41 -21.14 -2.85 10.11
C ILE A 41 -20.10 -3.89 10.57
N ALA A 42 -20.52 -5.13 10.83
CA ALA A 42 -19.62 -6.23 11.18
C ALA A 42 -18.67 -6.56 10.02
N SER A 43 -19.16 -6.63 8.78
CA SER A 43 -18.31 -6.90 7.62
C SER A 43 -17.24 -5.83 7.38
N ASN A 44 -17.55 -4.56 7.66
CA ASN A 44 -16.59 -3.45 7.58
C ASN A 44 -15.57 -3.46 8.73
N GLN A 45 -15.91 -4.01 9.89
CA GLN A 45 -14.97 -4.14 11.01
C GLN A 45 -13.91 -5.21 10.80
N TYR A 46 -14.22 -6.28 10.05
CA TYR A 46 -13.28 -7.39 9.81
C TYR A 46 -12.56 -7.35 8.46
N ARG A 47 -13.11 -6.66 7.44
CA ARG A 47 -12.52 -6.57 6.10
C ARG A 47 -11.60 -5.35 5.97
N LEU A 48 -10.30 -5.58 5.97
CA LEU A 48 -9.31 -4.57 5.61
C LEU A 48 -9.04 -4.63 4.11
N ALA A 49 -9.24 -3.51 3.40
CA ALA A 49 -8.81 -3.39 2.01
C ALA A 49 -7.30 -3.14 2.00
N VAL A 50 -6.52 -4.13 1.57
CA VAL A 50 -5.08 -3.97 1.31
C VAL A 50 -4.95 -3.41 -0.10
N PRO A 51 -4.36 -2.21 -0.30
CA PRO A 51 -4.21 -1.64 -1.63
C PRO A 51 -3.23 -2.48 -2.46
N LEU A 52 -3.63 -2.78 -3.70
CA LEU A 52 -2.76 -3.35 -4.71
C LEU A 52 -2.34 -2.22 -5.65
N LEU A 53 -1.07 -1.85 -5.58
CA LEU A 53 -0.56 -0.71 -6.33
C LEU A 53 -0.39 -1.09 -7.82
N PRO A 54 -0.89 -0.27 -8.76
CA PRO A 54 -0.71 -0.50 -10.18
C PRO A 54 0.73 -0.18 -10.59
N LYS A 55 1.13 -0.66 -11.76
CA LYS A 55 2.35 -0.17 -12.41
C LYS A 55 2.05 1.12 -13.14
N ARG A 56 2.93 2.10 -12.95
CA ARG A 56 2.87 3.35 -13.70
C ARG A 56 3.32 3.10 -15.14
N GLY A 57 2.62 3.70 -16.10
CA GLY A 57 2.88 3.54 -17.53
C GLY A 57 4.29 3.96 -17.94
N VAL A 58 4.87 3.24 -18.90
CA VAL A 58 6.22 3.50 -19.40
C VAL A 58 6.20 4.72 -20.34
N ILE A 59 7.22 5.57 -20.21
CA ILE A 59 7.46 6.67 -21.16
C ILE A 59 8.57 6.23 -22.10
N TYR A 60 8.28 6.30 -23.40
CA TYR A 60 9.19 5.96 -24.48
C TYR A 60 9.57 7.19 -25.31
N ASP A 61 10.72 7.15 -25.95
CA ASP A 61 11.05 8.08 -27.05
C ASP A 61 10.36 7.66 -28.36
N ARG A 62 10.54 8.45 -29.42
CA ARG A 62 9.93 8.19 -30.73
C ARG A 62 10.33 6.85 -31.37
N ASN A 63 11.45 6.26 -30.93
CA ASN A 63 11.99 5.00 -31.42
C ASN A 63 11.68 3.85 -30.44
N LEU A 64 10.73 4.04 -29.51
CA LEU A 64 10.34 3.08 -28.48
C LEU A 64 11.46 2.73 -27.48
N LYS A 65 12.44 3.60 -27.31
CA LYS A 65 13.44 3.45 -26.24
C LYS A 65 12.85 3.91 -24.92
N GLU A 66 13.01 3.10 -23.88
CA GLU A 66 12.54 3.40 -22.53
C GLU A 66 13.26 4.63 -21.95
N LEU A 67 12.46 5.64 -21.58
CA LEU A 67 12.93 6.86 -20.91
C LEU A 67 12.60 6.86 -19.42
N ALA A 68 11.42 6.35 -19.04
CA ALA A 68 11.01 6.18 -17.66
C ALA A 68 10.20 4.88 -17.49
N ILE A 69 10.63 4.03 -16.57
CA ILE A 69 10.06 2.71 -16.31
C ILE A 69 9.68 2.55 -14.84
N THR A 70 8.83 1.57 -14.55
CA THR A 70 8.48 1.22 -13.17
C THR A 70 9.05 -0.14 -12.80
N ILE A 71 9.85 -0.15 -11.75
CA ILE A 71 10.47 -1.36 -11.18
C ILE A 71 9.84 -1.67 -9.84
N ASN A 72 9.76 -2.95 -9.47
CA ASN A 72 9.26 -3.36 -8.16
C ASN A 72 10.43 -3.50 -7.19
N LEU A 73 10.42 -2.72 -6.11
CA LEU A 73 11.38 -2.82 -5.03
C LEU A 73 10.71 -3.33 -3.76
N ASN A 74 11.51 -3.93 -2.89
CA ASN A 74 11.01 -4.42 -1.61
C ASN A 74 11.04 -3.28 -0.58
N SER A 75 9.97 -3.15 0.17
CA SER A 75 9.89 -2.30 1.35
C SER A 75 9.80 -3.15 2.60
N VAL A 76 10.62 -2.83 3.58
CA VAL A 76 10.72 -3.57 4.85
C VAL A 76 9.74 -2.98 5.85
N PHE A 77 8.86 -3.83 6.36
CA PHE A 77 7.97 -3.49 7.46
C PHE A 77 8.18 -4.45 8.63
N ALA A 78 7.76 -4.00 9.80
CA ALA A 78 7.75 -4.80 11.01
C ALA A 78 6.35 -4.89 11.60
N GLU A 79 6.12 -6.01 12.26
CA GLU A 79 4.98 -6.29 13.11
C GLU A 79 5.49 -6.39 14.56
N PRO A 80 5.58 -5.26 15.30
CA PRO A 80 6.13 -5.17 16.65
C PRO A 80 5.72 -6.28 17.61
N PHE A 81 4.46 -6.71 17.55
CA PHE A 81 3.88 -7.73 18.43
C PHE A 81 4.41 -9.15 18.18
N ARG A 82 5.04 -9.41 17.02
CA ARG A 82 5.68 -10.70 16.70
C ARG A 82 7.15 -10.75 17.10
N ILE A 83 7.74 -9.60 17.41
CA ILE A 83 9.17 -9.46 17.71
C ILE A 83 9.37 -9.56 19.22
N LYS A 84 10.11 -10.59 19.66
CA LYS A 84 10.41 -10.80 21.08
C LYS A 84 11.52 -9.86 21.57
N ASP A 85 12.72 -9.97 20.98
CA ASP A 85 13.88 -9.17 21.36
C ASP A 85 14.05 -7.97 20.42
N LYS A 86 13.35 -6.87 20.75
CA LYS A 86 13.41 -5.62 19.98
C LYS A 86 14.81 -5.01 20.00
N GLY A 87 15.58 -5.20 21.09
CA GLY A 87 16.91 -4.61 21.24
C GLY A 87 17.93 -5.19 20.28
N SER A 88 18.04 -6.53 20.24
CA SER A 88 18.93 -7.25 19.33
C SER A 88 18.51 -7.09 17.86
N VAL A 89 17.21 -7.12 17.59
CA VAL A 89 16.66 -6.92 16.24
C VAL A 89 17.00 -5.53 15.71
N SER A 90 16.83 -4.47 16.51
CA SER A 90 17.21 -3.11 16.10
C SER A 90 18.69 -2.99 15.74
N GLN A 91 19.57 -3.65 16.50
CA GLN A 91 21.02 -3.60 16.23
C GLN A 91 21.36 -4.26 14.88
N LYS A 92 20.79 -5.43 14.60
CA LYS A 92 21.04 -6.16 13.35
C LYS A 92 20.51 -5.40 12.13
N LEU A 93 19.34 -4.78 12.25
CA LEU A 93 18.72 -4.03 11.17
C LEU A 93 19.41 -2.69 10.92
N ALA A 94 19.89 -2.01 11.96
CA ALA A 94 20.57 -0.73 11.85
C ALA A 94 21.75 -0.79 10.86
N ASN A 95 22.58 -1.84 10.99
CA ASN A 95 23.74 -2.07 10.14
C ASN A 95 23.40 -2.39 8.67
N ILE A 96 22.17 -2.85 8.40
CA ILE A 96 21.74 -3.23 7.05
C ILE A 96 21.00 -2.09 6.38
N LEU A 97 20.09 -1.45 7.11
CA LEU A 97 19.23 -0.38 6.61
C LEU A 97 19.90 1.00 6.63
N GLY A 98 21.02 1.16 7.34
CA GLY A 98 21.70 2.46 7.50
C GLY A 98 20.92 3.44 8.38
N ILE A 99 20.00 2.94 9.21
CA ILE A 99 19.15 3.72 10.12
C ILE A 99 19.69 3.54 11.55
N SER A 100 19.62 4.58 12.38
CA SER A 100 20.07 4.47 13.78
C SER A 100 19.31 3.38 14.55
N ARG A 101 20.02 2.67 15.43
CA ARG A 101 19.43 1.64 16.31
C ARG A 101 18.24 2.20 17.10
N ASP A 102 18.37 3.41 17.62
CA ASP A 102 17.36 4.05 18.47
C ASP A 102 16.09 4.38 17.68
N GLU A 103 16.21 4.81 16.43
CA GLU A 103 15.05 5.02 15.56
C GLU A 103 14.32 3.71 15.28
N ILE A 104 15.05 2.64 14.95
CA ILE A 104 14.43 1.33 14.71
C ILE A 104 13.77 0.83 16.00
N TYR A 105 14.45 0.94 17.15
CA TYR A 105 13.90 0.51 18.43
C TYR A 105 12.62 1.28 18.78
N ARG A 106 12.59 2.59 18.55
CA ARG A 106 11.40 3.42 18.73
C ARG A 106 10.25 2.99 17.81
N LYS A 107 10.53 2.69 16.54
CA LYS A 107 9.55 2.14 15.58
C LYS A 107 9.00 0.79 16.06
N LEU A 108 9.87 -0.11 16.53
CA LEU A 108 9.49 -1.43 17.05
C LEU A 108 8.80 -1.38 18.42
N SER A 109 8.95 -0.29 19.17
CA SER A 109 8.31 -0.12 20.48
C SER A 109 6.87 0.37 20.39
N GLN A 110 6.40 0.79 19.21
CA GLN A 110 5.01 1.20 19.00
C GLN A 110 4.05 0.01 19.12
N GLU A 111 2.89 0.23 19.73
CA GLU A 111 1.79 -0.73 19.82
C GLU A 111 0.94 -0.74 18.54
N LYS A 112 1.60 -0.89 17.39
CA LYS A 112 0.96 -0.96 16.07
C LYS A 112 1.13 -2.36 15.48
N GLY A 113 0.11 -2.81 14.75
CA GLY A 113 0.20 -4.05 13.97
C GLY A 113 1.20 -3.96 12.81
N PHE A 114 1.48 -2.75 12.32
CA PHE A 114 2.31 -2.52 11.14
C PHE A 114 3.13 -1.24 11.30
N VAL A 115 4.44 -1.32 11.03
CA VAL A 115 5.35 -0.18 11.05
C VAL A 115 6.35 -0.27 9.90
N TRP A 116 6.45 0.78 9.09
CA TRP A 116 7.50 0.89 8.06
C TRP A 116 8.86 1.07 8.70
N LEU A 117 9.81 0.20 8.35
CA LEU A 117 11.21 0.34 8.74
C LEU A 117 11.98 1.13 7.69
N ALA A 118 11.92 0.67 6.44
CA ALA A 118 12.53 1.30 5.27
C ALA A 118 11.70 0.99 4.03
N ARG A 119 11.46 1.98 3.16
CA ARG A 119 10.72 1.78 1.91
C ARG A 119 11.69 1.68 0.73
N LYS A 120 11.34 0.86 -0.26
CA LYS A 120 11.99 0.71 -1.57
C LYS A 120 13.51 0.47 -1.47
N VAL A 121 13.89 -0.49 -0.62
CA VAL A 121 15.30 -0.83 -0.41
C VAL A 121 15.88 -1.56 -1.62
N SER A 122 17.20 -1.48 -1.79
CA SER A 122 17.90 -2.18 -2.86
C SER A 122 17.71 -3.71 -2.75
N PRO A 123 17.80 -4.45 -3.87
CA PRO A 123 17.69 -5.91 -3.84
C PRO A 123 18.73 -6.58 -2.92
N ASP A 124 19.93 -6.01 -2.81
CA ASP A 124 20.98 -6.51 -1.91
C ASP A 124 20.61 -6.32 -0.44
N THR A 125 20.17 -5.10 -0.07
CA THR A 125 19.69 -4.80 1.28
C THR A 125 18.52 -5.70 1.66
N ALA A 126 17.56 -5.91 0.75
CA ALA A 126 16.45 -6.82 0.98
C ALA A 126 16.91 -8.26 1.26
N ARG A 127 17.89 -8.76 0.48
CA ARG A 127 18.45 -10.11 0.66
C ARG A 127 19.14 -10.24 2.02
N ARG A 128 19.92 -9.23 2.43
CA ARG A 128 20.59 -9.21 3.73
C ARG A 128 19.60 -9.21 4.90
N VAL A 129 18.51 -8.43 4.81
CA VAL A 129 17.45 -8.44 5.83
C VAL A 129 16.73 -9.79 5.86
N LEU A 130 16.41 -10.36 4.70
CA LEU A 130 15.75 -11.66 4.61
C LEU A 130 16.61 -12.78 5.23
N ALA A 131 17.93 -12.72 5.04
CA ALA A 131 18.88 -13.67 5.60
C ALA A 131 18.91 -13.69 7.14
N LEU A 132 18.47 -12.61 7.81
CA LEU A 132 18.38 -12.58 9.28
C LEU A 132 17.24 -13.46 9.82
N ASN A 133 16.26 -13.84 8.99
CA ASN A 133 15.12 -14.68 9.33
C ASN A 133 14.42 -14.28 10.64
N ILE A 134 14.17 -12.99 10.81
CA ILE A 134 13.57 -12.44 12.03
C ILE A 134 12.05 -12.51 11.92
N LYS A 135 11.42 -13.20 12.87
CA LYS A 135 9.96 -13.28 12.95
C LYS A 135 9.35 -11.89 13.17
N GLY A 136 8.38 -11.52 12.33
CA GLY A 136 7.71 -10.23 12.40
C GLY A 136 8.37 -9.14 11.57
N ILE A 137 9.35 -9.48 10.72
CA ILE A 137 9.87 -8.60 9.67
C ILE A 137 9.57 -9.26 8.35
N ASP A 138 8.85 -8.56 7.51
CA ASP A 138 8.40 -9.05 6.22
C ASP A 138 8.54 -7.91 5.18
N PHE A 139 8.30 -8.24 3.91
CA PHE A 139 8.47 -7.31 2.80
C PHE A 139 7.15 -7.09 2.05
N VAL A 140 6.92 -5.86 1.63
CA VAL A 140 5.89 -5.51 0.64
C VAL A 140 6.60 -5.06 -0.62
N LYS A 141 6.15 -5.55 -1.77
CA LYS A 141 6.63 -5.04 -3.07
C LYS A 141 5.94 -3.72 -3.37
N GLU A 142 6.72 -2.67 -3.58
CA GLU A 142 6.24 -1.35 -3.96
C GLU A 142 6.82 -0.98 -5.34
N PRO A 143 5.98 -0.47 -6.27
CA PRO A 143 6.49 0.07 -7.52
C PRO A 143 7.34 1.32 -7.22
N GLN A 144 8.44 1.50 -7.95
CA GLN A 144 9.28 2.69 -7.94
C GLN A 144 9.55 3.12 -9.38
N ARG A 145 9.45 4.43 -9.63
CA ARG A 145 9.86 5.03 -10.89
C ARG A 145 11.38 5.05 -11.04
N ALA A 146 11.88 4.63 -12.20
CA ALA A 146 13.29 4.63 -12.56
C ALA A 146 13.49 5.26 -13.95
N TYR A 147 14.60 5.98 -14.11
CA TYR A 147 14.95 6.71 -15.33
C TYR A 147 16.27 6.15 -15.89
N PRO A 148 16.24 5.17 -16.81
CA PRO A 148 17.45 4.46 -17.25
C PRO A 148 18.50 5.37 -17.90
N ASN A 149 18.08 6.45 -18.55
CA ASN A 149 18.98 7.42 -19.20
C ASN A 149 19.43 8.55 -18.27
N GLY A 150 19.15 8.45 -16.96
CA GLY A 150 19.62 9.40 -15.95
C GLY A 150 19.10 10.82 -16.14
N VAL A 151 20.01 11.77 -16.38
CA VAL A 151 19.71 13.21 -16.44
C VAL A 151 19.12 13.63 -17.78
N ILE A 152 19.25 12.78 -18.81
CA ILE A 152 18.79 13.10 -20.17
C ILE A 152 17.29 13.34 -20.17
N ALA A 153 16.86 14.46 -20.74
CA ALA A 153 15.46 14.91 -20.78
C ALA A 153 14.81 15.10 -19.40
N SER A 154 15.57 15.20 -18.31
CA SER A 154 15.04 15.27 -16.94
C SER A 154 14.06 16.42 -16.73
N HIS A 155 14.31 17.60 -17.31
CA HIS A 155 13.40 18.74 -17.24
C HIS A 155 12.09 18.54 -18.01
N ILE A 156 12.13 17.77 -19.11
CA ILE A 156 10.94 17.46 -19.91
C ILE A 156 10.13 16.38 -19.19
N MET A 157 10.78 15.28 -18.81
CA MET A 157 10.14 14.16 -18.13
C MET A 157 9.59 14.55 -16.76
N GLY A 158 10.38 15.28 -15.96
CA GLY A 158 10.14 15.51 -14.54
C GLY A 158 10.43 14.27 -13.70
N PHE A 159 9.87 14.23 -12.50
CA PHE A 159 10.04 13.11 -11.57
C PHE A 159 8.77 12.81 -10.76
N THR A 160 8.82 11.72 -10.00
CA THR A 160 7.73 11.28 -9.12
C THR A 160 8.17 11.27 -7.65
N ASP A 161 7.21 11.32 -6.73
CA ASP A 161 7.45 11.14 -5.30
C ASP A 161 7.64 9.67 -4.87
N MET A 162 7.76 9.46 -3.56
CA MET A 162 7.87 8.13 -2.94
C MET A 162 6.63 7.25 -3.13
N ASP A 163 5.47 7.81 -3.49
CA ASP A 163 4.24 7.08 -3.74
C ASP A 163 3.92 6.97 -5.26
N ASN A 164 4.87 7.35 -6.12
CA ASN A 164 4.79 7.38 -7.59
C ASN A 164 3.77 8.37 -8.16
N ASN A 165 3.47 9.46 -7.44
CA ASN A 165 2.73 10.59 -8.00
C ASN A 165 3.70 11.47 -8.78
N GLY A 166 3.32 11.87 -9.99
CA GLY A 166 4.09 12.84 -10.77
C GLY A 166 4.12 14.21 -10.09
N ILE A 167 5.31 14.79 -9.95
CA ILE A 167 5.54 16.07 -9.27
C ILE A 167 5.92 17.18 -10.23
N GLU A 168 6.58 16.86 -11.34
CA GLU A 168 7.04 17.84 -12.33
C GLU A 168 6.95 17.29 -13.76
N GLY A 169 7.12 18.16 -14.76
CA GLY A 169 7.26 17.78 -16.16
C GLY A 169 6.06 17.01 -16.73
N LEU A 170 6.37 16.10 -17.65
CA LEU A 170 5.40 15.17 -18.24
C LEU A 170 4.80 14.23 -17.20
N GLU A 171 5.58 13.82 -16.20
CA GLU A 171 5.12 12.96 -15.11
C GLU A 171 3.93 13.58 -14.36
N LEU A 172 4.00 14.87 -14.03
CA LEU A 172 2.86 15.59 -13.43
C LEU A 172 1.73 15.82 -14.43
N ARG A 173 2.05 16.32 -15.64
CA ARG A 173 1.05 16.72 -16.63
C ARG A 173 0.14 15.56 -17.05
N PHE A 174 0.70 14.36 -17.14
CA PHE A 174 -0.01 13.16 -17.58
C PHE A 174 -0.19 12.13 -16.45
N ASP A 175 -0.05 12.55 -15.18
CA ASP A 175 -0.19 11.67 -14.01
C ASP A 175 -1.48 10.85 -14.05
N LYS A 176 -2.59 11.47 -14.47
CA LYS A 176 -3.90 10.83 -14.60
C LYS A 176 -3.89 9.57 -15.48
N TYR A 177 -3.11 9.58 -16.56
CA TYR A 177 -3.02 8.45 -17.50
C TYR A 177 -1.93 7.47 -17.06
N LEU A 178 -0.79 8.01 -16.63
CA LEU A 178 0.38 7.21 -16.27
C LEU A 178 0.17 6.42 -14.97
N LYS A 179 -0.57 6.93 -13.99
CA LYS A 179 -0.64 6.35 -12.64
C LYS A 179 -1.40 5.02 -12.58
N GLY A 180 -2.33 4.78 -13.49
CA GLY A 180 -3.24 3.63 -13.42
C GLY A 180 -4.25 3.73 -12.26
N VAL A 181 -4.95 2.63 -11.99
CA VAL A 181 -6.00 2.56 -10.97
C VAL A 181 -5.63 1.51 -9.91
N THR A 182 -5.59 1.95 -8.66
CA THR A 182 -5.31 1.10 -7.51
C THR A 182 -6.41 0.06 -7.31
N GLY A 183 -5.99 -1.21 -7.30
CA GLY A 183 -6.84 -2.34 -6.92
C GLY A 183 -6.88 -2.51 -5.41
N CYS A 184 -7.66 -3.48 -4.94
CA CYS A 184 -7.66 -3.83 -3.53
C CYS A 184 -7.93 -5.32 -3.31
N ARG A 185 -7.27 -5.87 -2.30
CA ARG A 185 -7.53 -7.22 -1.80
C ARG A 185 -8.17 -7.12 -0.43
N TYR A 186 -9.36 -7.69 -0.28
CA TYR A 186 -10.02 -7.73 1.03
C TYR A 186 -9.38 -8.85 1.87
N ALA A 187 -8.73 -8.46 2.96
CA ALA A 187 -8.14 -9.35 3.95
C ALA A 187 -8.99 -9.34 5.22
N ILE A 188 -9.19 -10.51 5.83
CA ILE A 188 -9.85 -10.61 7.14
C ILE A 188 -8.78 -10.51 8.21
N ARG A 189 -8.98 -9.64 9.22
CA ARG A 189 -8.11 -9.57 10.39
C ARG A 189 -8.78 -10.14 11.62
N ASP A 190 -8.00 -10.81 12.47
CA ASP A 190 -8.43 -11.21 13.79
C ASP A 190 -8.34 -10.06 14.82
N ALA A 191 -8.78 -10.30 16.05
CA ALA A 191 -8.72 -9.32 17.15
C ALA A 191 -7.30 -8.85 17.51
N LYS A 192 -6.25 -9.55 17.02
CA LYS A 192 -4.84 -9.19 17.18
C LYS A 192 -4.25 -8.57 15.90
N GLN A 193 -5.11 -8.12 14.97
CA GLN A 193 -4.78 -7.57 13.66
C GLN A 193 -4.00 -8.51 12.72
N ARG A 194 -4.00 -9.82 12.97
CA ARG A 194 -3.35 -10.81 12.12
C ARG A 194 -4.25 -11.11 10.94
N GLU A 195 -3.67 -11.18 9.74
CA GLU A 195 -4.40 -11.64 8.56
C GLU A 195 -4.76 -13.12 8.73
N VAL A 196 -6.05 -13.42 8.65
CA VAL A 196 -6.59 -14.78 8.67
C VAL A 196 -6.62 -15.28 7.23
N PRO A 197 -5.95 -16.41 6.91
CA PRO A 197 -6.10 -17.05 5.61
C PRO A 197 -7.57 -17.34 5.36
N SER A 198 -8.18 -16.67 4.38
CA SER A 198 -9.59 -16.84 4.01
C SER A 198 -9.66 -17.43 2.62
N TYR A 199 -10.55 -18.41 2.40
CA TYR A 199 -10.74 -18.99 1.06
C TYR A 199 -11.46 -18.05 0.09
N GLU A 200 -12.13 -17.02 0.60
CA GLU A 200 -12.83 -16.01 -0.20
C GLU A 200 -12.08 -14.67 -0.17
N TYR A 201 -10.95 -14.58 -0.90
CA TYR A 201 -10.37 -13.28 -1.20
C TYR A 201 -11.19 -12.64 -2.32
N LYS A 202 -12.04 -11.67 -1.98
CA LYS A 202 -12.51 -10.72 -2.99
C LYS A 202 -11.33 -9.83 -3.33
N GLU A 203 -10.83 -9.95 -4.55
CA GLU A 203 -9.72 -9.14 -5.05
C GLU A 203 -10.18 -8.36 -6.27
N ILE A 204 -9.97 -7.05 -6.23
CA ILE A 204 -10.12 -6.16 -7.36
C ILE A 204 -8.70 -5.93 -7.88
N GLN A 205 -8.38 -6.49 -9.05
CA GLN A 205 -7.06 -6.31 -9.63
C GLN A 205 -6.81 -4.84 -9.98
N PRO A 206 -5.57 -4.33 -9.77
CA PRO A 206 -5.19 -3.01 -10.23
C PRO A 206 -5.20 -2.96 -11.76
N MET A 207 -5.43 -1.78 -12.31
CA MET A 207 -5.22 -1.50 -13.73
C MET A 207 -3.95 -0.68 -13.86
N ASP A 208 -2.99 -1.20 -14.64
CA ASP A 208 -1.75 -0.48 -14.93
C ASP A 208 -2.04 0.79 -15.73
N GLY A 209 -1.16 1.79 -15.60
CA GLY A 209 -1.29 3.05 -16.32
C GLY A 209 -0.90 2.95 -17.79
N ASP A 210 -1.39 3.91 -18.57
CA ASP A 210 -1.17 3.96 -20.01
C ASP A 210 0.29 4.31 -20.33
N ASN A 211 0.83 3.66 -21.36
CA ASN A 211 2.15 4.00 -21.88
C ASN A 211 2.08 5.26 -22.74
N MET A 212 3.18 6.01 -22.76
CA MET A 212 3.32 7.22 -23.55
C MET A 212 4.52 7.13 -24.48
N VAL A 213 4.32 7.53 -25.73
CA VAL A 213 5.40 7.66 -26.72
C VAL A 213 5.60 9.14 -27.01
N LEU A 214 6.82 9.63 -26.80
CA LEU A 214 7.19 11.02 -27.05
C LEU A 214 7.62 11.21 -28.51
N THR A 215 7.60 12.47 -28.95
CA THR A 215 8.13 12.87 -30.27
C THR A 215 9.65 13.08 -30.25
N ILE A 216 10.25 13.18 -29.07
CA ILE A 216 11.70 13.39 -28.93
C ILE A 216 12.47 12.14 -29.31
N ASP A 217 13.69 12.34 -29.81
CA ASP A 217 14.68 11.31 -30.02
C ASP A 217 15.72 11.37 -28.90
N SER A 218 15.91 10.27 -28.16
CA SER A 218 16.84 10.25 -27.02
C SER A 218 18.31 10.47 -27.41
N VAL A 219 18.70 10.11 -28.64
CA VAL A 219 20.07 10.30 -29.14
C VAL A 219 20.28 11.77 -29.47
N ILE A 220 19.35 12.38 -30.21
CA ILE A 220 19.41 13.83 -30.53
C ILE A 220 19.38 14.65 -29.25
N GLN A 221 18.49 14.31 -28.31
CA GLN A 221 18.40 14.99 -27.01
C GLN A 221 19.73 14.91 -26.24
N SER A 222 20.37 13.75 -26.20
CA SER A 222 21.66 13.58 -25.53
C SER A 222 22.76 14.43 -26.16
N ILE A 223 22.80 14.52 -27.50
CA ILE A 223 23.75 15.37 -28.21
C ILE A 223 23.48 16.85 -27.92
N ALA A 224 22.21 17.28 -27.99
CA ALA A 224 21.82 18.65 -27.72
C ALA A 224 22.18 19.10 -26.30
N GLU A 225 21.90 18.27 -25.29
CA GLU A 225 22.23 18.55 -23.89
C GLU A 225 23.75 18.61 -23.65
N ARG A 226 24.51 17.70 -24.27
CA ARG A 226 25.98 17.71 -24.17
C ARG A 226 26.58 18.99 -24.74
N GLU A 227 26.15 19.40 -25.94
CA GLU A 227 26.65 20.63 -26.56
C GLU A 227 26.18 21.89 -25.83
N LEU A 228 24.96 21.86 -25.27
CA LEU A 228 24.46 22.92 -24.40
C LEU A 228 25.32 23.08 -23.14
N GLU A 229 25.69 21.96 -22.49
CA GLU A 229 26.55 21.96 -21.31
C GLU A 229 27.97 22.46 -21.63
N ASN A 230 28.52 22.06 -22.78
CA ASN A 230 29.80 22.56 -23.27
C ASN A 230 29.77 24.08 -23.50
N GLY A 231 28.72 24.58 -24.16
CA GLY A 231 28.52 26.01 -24.39
C GLY A 231 28.35 26.80 -23.09
N PHE A 232 27.50 26.29 -22.19
CA PHE A 232 27.25 26.88 -20.88
C PHE A 232 28.55 27.05 -20.07
N LYS A 233 29.39 26.01 -20.01
CA LYS A 233 30.70 26.04 -19.34
C LYS A 233 31.68 26.99 -20.02
N LYS A 234 31.75 26.96 -21.36
CA LYS A 234 32.67 27.80 -22.14
C LYS A 234 32.42 29.29 -21.96
N TYR A 235 31.16 29.71 -21.91
CA TYR A 235 30.78 31.12 -21.81
C TYR A 235 30.43 31.56 -20.38
N ASN A 236 30.52 30.66 -19.40
CA ASN A 236 30.11 30.90 -18.01
C ASN A 236 28.73 31.58 -17.90
N ALA A 237 27.78 31.08 -18.69
CA ALA A 237 26.46 31.68 -18.81
C ALA A 237 25.66 31.51 -17.51
N LYS A 238 24.63 32.35 -17.30
CA LYS A 238 23.71 32.20 -16.16
C LYS A 238 22.65 31.11 -16.38
N GLY A 239 22.38 30.76 -17.63
CA GLY A 239 21.42 29.73 -18.02
C GLY A 239 21.51 29.48 -19.53
N ALA A 240 21.02 28.33 -19.99
CA ALA A 240 21.02 27.94 -21.38
C ALA A 240 19.79 27.08 -21.70
N CYS A 241 19.27 27.19 -22.91
CA CYS A 241 18.11 26.42 -23.40
C CYS A 241 18.34 26.07 -24.86
N VAL A 242 17.94 24.86 -25.27
CA VAL A 242 17.98 24.38 -26.65
C VAL A 242 16.68 23.66 -26.97
N ILE A 243 16.16 23.86 -28.18
CA ILE A 243 14.99 23.17 -28.73
C ILE A 243 15.39 22.70 -30.12
N VAL A 244 15.09 21.43 -30.43
CA VAL A 244 15.42 20.77 -31.71
C VAL A 244 14.17 20.15 -32.29
#